data_AF-A0AAW7FJZ1-F1
#
_entry.id   AF-A0AAW7FJZ1-F1
#
_cell.length_a   1.000
_cell.length_b   1.000
_cell.length_c   1.000
_cell.angle_alpha   90.00
_cell.angle_beta   90.00
_cell.angle_gamma   90.00
#
_symmetry.space_group_name_H-M   'P 1'
#
loop_
_entity.id
_entity.type
_entity.pdbx_description
1 polymer ?
#
loop_
_entity_poly.entity_id
_entity_poly.type
_entity_poly.pdbx_seq_one_letter_code
_entity_poly.pdbx_strand_id
1 'polypeptide(L)' 'YTDDGWAEADNNIAENALRMVSLGRKNYLFFGSDHGGERGALLYSLIGTCKLNGVEPESYLRHVLDVIADWPINRVSEL' A
#
# COMPACT_ATOMS: atom_id res chain seq x y z
N TYR A 1 -10.53 3.94 24.39
CA TYR A 1 -11.86 4.39 23.94
C TYR A 1 -12.47 5.40 24.91
N THR A 2 -12.37 5.18 26.22
CA THR A 2 -12.90 6.09 27.25
C THR A 2 -11.96 7.24 27.63
N ASP A 3 -10.66 7.15 27.33
CA ASP A 3 -9.66 8.15 27.73
C ASP A 3 -9.24 9.10 26.60
N ASP A 4 -9.65 8.83 25.36
CA ASP A 4 -9.25 9.61 24.19
C ASP A 4 -10.39 9.65 23.16
N GLY A 5 -11.12 10.77 23.11
CA GLY A 5 -12.32 10.94 22.30
C GLY A 5 -12.08 11.13 20.80
N TRP A 6 -10.81 11.12 20.37
CA TRP A 6 -10.39 11.16 18.97
C TRP A 6 -10.28 9.78 18.31
N ALA A 7 -10.26 8.71 19.12
CA ALA A 7 -10.28 7.36 18.59
C ALA A 7 -11.70 7.00 18.16
N GLU A 8 -11.89 6.51 16.94
CA GLU A 8 -13.20 6.00 16.47
C GLU A 8 -13.52 4.61 17.03
N ALA A 9 -14.81 4.37 17.34
CA ALA A 9 -15.30 3.19 18.07
C ALA A 9 -15.18 1.94 17.25
N ASP A 10 -15.19 2.15 15.94
CA ASP A 10 -15.05 1.13 14.96
C ASP A 10 -13.69 1.22 14.29
N ASN A 11 -13.21 0.04 13.89
CA ASN A 11 -11.97 -0.11 13.16
C ASN A 11 -12.23 -0.25 11.66
N ASN A 12 -13.39 0.20 11.16
CA ASN A 12 -13.85 -0.09 9.80
C ASN A 12 -12.86 0.41 8.75
N ILE A 13 -12.22 1.56 9.00
CA ILE A 13 -11.21 2.13 8.11
C ILE A 13 -10.02 1.16 7.97
N ALA A 14 -9.51 0.64 9.08
CA ALA A 14 -8.37 -0.29 9.04
C ALA A 14 -8.79 -1.67 8.50
N GLU A 15 -9.96 -2.17 8.85
CA GLU A 15 -10.49 -3.44 8.33
C GLU A 15 -10.72 -3.38 6.81
N ASN A 16 -11.25 -2.26 6.30
CA ASN A 16 -11.45 -2.06 4.88
C ASN A 16 -10.11 -1.94 4.12
N ALA A 17 -9.11 -1.30 4.72
CA ALA A 17 -7.74 -1.28 4.19
C ALA A 17 -7.13 -2.70 4.14
N LEU A 18 -7.32 -3.50 5.20
CA LEU A 18 -6.83 -4.89 5.29
C LEU A 18 -7.63 -5.88 4.44
N ARG A 19 -8.82 -5.50 3.96
CA ARG A 19 -9.65 -6.33 3.07
C ARG A 19 -8.95 -6.62 1.75
N MET A 20 -8.24 -5.62 1.20
CA MET A 20 -7.40 -5.79 0.01
C MET A 20 -6.26 -6.79 0.25
N VAL A 21 -5.62 -6.70 1.42
CA VAL A 21 -4.55 -7.64 1.84
C VAL A 21 -5.09 -9.06 1.91
N SER A 22 -6.24 -9.23 2.55
CA SER A 22 -6.89 -10.52 2.75
C SER A 22 -7.32 -11.18 1.43
N LEU A 23 -7.80 -10.40 0.47
CA LEU A 23 -8.15 -10.88 -0.88
C LEU A 23 -6.91 -11.30 -1.68
N GLY A 24 -5.84 -10.50 -1.65
CA GLY A 24 -4.64 -10.83 -2.43
C GLY A 24 -3.78 -11.94 -1.84
N ARG A 25 -3.90 -12.28 -0.54
CA ARG A 25 -3.19 -13.43 0.07
C ARG A 25 -3.44 -14.77 -0.63
N LYS A 26 -4.58 -14.92 -1.32
CA LYS A 26 -4.86 -16.10 -2.18
C LYS A 26 -4.30 -16.00 -3.60
N ASN A 27 -3.99 -14.80 -4.07
CA ASN A 27 -3.58 -14.52 -5.45
C ASN A 27 -2.07 -14.26 -5.62
N TYR A 28 -1.36 -13.91 -4.55
CA TYR A 28 0.06 -13.61 -4.60
C TYR A 28 0.89 -14.82 -4.11
N LEU A 29 1.65 -15.43 -5.02
CA LEU A 29 2.56 -16.57 -4.77
C LEU A 29 3.68 -16.27 -3.77
N PHE A 30 3.84 -15.02 -3.34
CA PHE A 30 5.00 -14.56 -2.57
C PHE A 30 4.75 -14.48 -1.05
N PHE A 31 3.51 -14.56 -0.56
CA PHE A 31 3.20 -14.42 0.88
C PHE A 31 3.62 -15.61 1.76
N GLY A 32 4.48 -16.51 1.28
CA GLY A 32 4.99 -17.67 2.02
C GLY A 32 6.34 -17.47 2.71
N SER A 33 7.03 -16.34 2.48
CA SER A 33 8.30 -16.01 3.13
C SER A 33 8.26 -14.61 3.74
N ASP A 34 9.06 -14.37 4.78
CA ASP A 34 9.13 -13.05 5.45
C ASP A 34 9.42 -11.91 4.46
N HIS A 35 10.36 -12.14 3.55
CA HIS A 35 10.69 -11.20 2.48
C HIS A 35 9.51 -10.93 1.53
N GLY A 36 8.69 -11.93 1.25
CA GLY A 36 7.50 -11.75 0.42
C GLY A 36 6.37 -11.05 1.17
N GLY A 37 6.27 -11.25 2.48
CA GLY A 37 5.37 -10.50 3.35
C GLY A 37 5.71 -9.01 3.40
N GLU A 38 6.99 -8.67 3.55
CA GLU A 38 7.48 -7.28 3.56
C GLU A 38 7.21 -6.56 2.23
N ARG A 39 7.57 -7.20 1.11
CA ARG A 39 7.29 -6.66 -0.24
C ARG A 39 5.78 -6.50 -0.49
N GLY A 40 4.99 -7.43 0.02
CA GLY A 40 3.54 -7.36 -0.03
C GLY A 40 2.99 -6.17 0.75
N ALA A 41 3.49 -5.94 1.97
CA ALA A 41 3.10 -4.80 2.80
C ALA A 41 3.42 -3.48 2.10
N LEU A 42 4.63 -3.34 1.53
CA LEU A 42 5.03 -2.15 0.76
C LEU A 42 4.09 -1.87 -0.41
N LEU A 43 3.74 -2.91 -1.20
CA LEU A 43 2.84 -2.76 -2.34
C LEU A 43 1.44 -2.32 -1.90
N TYR A 44 0.89 -2.92 -0.84
CA TYR A 44 -0.43 -2.52 -0.32
C TYR A 44 -0.43 -1.10 0.25
N SER A 45 0.65 -0.69 0.92
CA SER A 45 0.81 0.69 1.37
C SER A 45 0.78 1.67 0.20
N LEU A 46 1.51 1.40 -0.90
CA LEU A 46 1.50 2.24 -2.10
C LEU A 46 0.10 2.34 -2.73
N ILE A 47 -0.58 1.19 -2.91
CA ILE A 47 -1.94 1.16 -3.46
C ILE A 47 -2.92 1.91 -2.55
N GLY A 48 -2.81 1.73 -1.24
CA GLY A 48 -3.61 2.45 -0.24
C GLY A 48 -3.42 3.96 -0.34
N THR A 49 -2.17 4.41 -0.39
CA THR A 49 -1.83 5.83 -0.55
C THR A 49 -2.37 6.40 -1.86
N CYS A 50 -2.27 5.67 -2.98
CA CYS A 50 -2.85 6.12 -4.26
C CYS A 50 -4.36 6.34 -4.14
N LYS A 51 -5.08 5.37 -3.57
CA LYS A 51 -6.54 5.47 -3.37
C LYS A 51 -6.92 6.64 -2.46
N LEU A 52 -6.17 6.87 -1.38
CA LEU A 52 -6.41 7.99 -0.46
C LEU A 52 -6.20 9.36 -1.13
N ASN A 53 -5.32 9.44 -2.12
CA ASN A 53 -5.03 10.66 -2.87
C ASN A 53 -5.82 10.78 -4.19
N GLY A 54 -6.76 9.86 -4.46
CA GLY A 54 -7.54 9.86 -5.71
C GLY A 54 -6.72 9.54 -6.96
N VAL A 55 -5.53 8.95 -6.79
CA VAL A 55 -4.65 8.52 -7.88
C VAL A 55 -5.00 7.07 -8.25
N GLU A 56 -5.08 6.80 -9.56
CA GLU A 56 -5.33 5.44 -10.06
C GLU A 56 -4.08 4.56 -9.80
N PRO A 57 -4.17 3.50 -8.97
CA PRO A 57 -2.99 2.76 -8.53
C PRO A 57 -2.24 2.02 -9.66
N GLU A 58 -2.91 1.52 -10.68
CA GLU A 58 -2.29 0.78 -11.79
C GLU A 58 -1.40 1.71 -12.63
N SER A 59 -1.93 2.86 -13.04
CA SER A 59 -1.22 3.89 -13.77
C SER A 59 -0.04 4.44 -12.98
N TYR A 60 -0.20 4.65 -11.66
CA TYR A 60 0.90 5.07 -10.79
C TYR A 60 2.01 4.01 -10.76
N LEU A 61 1.66 2.75 -10.47
CA LEU A 61 2.65 1.67 -10.41
C LEU A 61 3.33 1.45 -11.77
N ARG A 62 2.60 1.53 -12.87
CA ARG A 62 3.17 1.45 -14.22
C ARG A 62 4.18 2.56 -14.46
N HIS A 63 3.83 3.80 -14.15
CA HIS A 63 4.73 4.94 -14.32
C HIS A 63 5.99 4.77 -13.48
N VAL A 64 5.84 4.46 -12.18
CA VAL A 64 6.97 4.26 -11.27
C VAL A 64 7.87 3.14 -11.76
N LEU A 65 7.33 1.98 -12.13
CA LEU A 65 8.14 0.84 -12.59
C LEU A 65 8.88 1.12 -13.91
N ASP A 66 8.33 1.98 -14.77
CA ASP A 66 8.94 2.38 -16.04
C ASP A 66 10.17 3.29 -15.83
N VAL A 67 10.13 4.18 -14.83
CA VAL A 67 11.16 5.21 -14.63
C VAL A 67 12.13 4.90 -13.49
N ILE A 68 11.76 4.05 -12.52
CA ILE A 68 12.53 3.88 -11.27
C ILE A 68 13.91 3.27 -11.47
N ALA A 69 14.13 2.52 -12.55
CA ALA A 69 15.44 1.95 -12.87
C ALA A 69 16.46 3.03 -13.30
N ASP A 70 15.98 4.09 -13.94
CA ASP A 70 16.80 5.18 -14.49
C ASP A 70 16.76 6.45 -13.63
N TRP A 71 15.82 6.54 -12.67
CA TRP A 71 15.63 7.72 -11.85
C TRP A 71 16.71 7.86 -10.76
N PRO A 72 17.33 9.04 -10.60
CA PRO A 72 18.34 9.24 -9.57
C PRO A 72 17.72 9.21 -8.17
N ILE A 73 18.29 8.39 -7.28
CA ILE A 73 17.74 8.13 -5.93
C ILE A 73 17.63 9.39 -5.05
N ASN A 74 18.43 10.42 -5.30
CA ASN A 74 18.39 11.68 -4.58
C ASN A 74 17.29 12.65 -5.07
N ARG A 75 16.49 12.27 -6.08
CA ARG A 75 15.36 13.07 -6.61
C ARG A 75 14.04 12.30 -6.65
N VAL A 76 13.89 11.28 -5.81
CA VAL A 76 12.65 10.48 -5.74
C VAL A 76 11.44 11.32 -5.33
N SER A 77 11.64 12.42 -4.60
CA SER A 77 10.56 13.36 -4.25
C SER A 77 10.02 14.18 -5.43
N GLU A 78 10.76 14.21 -6.54
CA GLU A 78 10.37 14.90 -7.78
C GLU A 78 9.68 13.95 -8.78
N LEU A 79 9.58 12.66 -8.43
CA LEU A 79 8.80 11.66 -9.16
C LEU A 79 7.30 11.92 -8.96
#